data_AF-A0A7X9ZA66-F1
#
_entry.id   AF-A0A7X9ZA66-F1
#
_cell.length_a   1.000
_cell.length_b   1.000
_cell.length_c   1.000
_cell.angle_alpha   90.00
_cell.angle_beta   90.00
_cell.angle_gamma   90.00
#
_symmetry.space_group_name_H-M   'P 1'
#
loop_
_entity.id
_entity.type
_entity.pdbx_description
1 polymer ?
#
loop_
_entity_poly.entity_id
_entity_poly.type
_entity_poly.pdbx_seq_one_letter_code
_entity_poly.pdbx_strand_id
1 'polypeptide(L)'
;MSNKIRLLCVQPSSLSARFAFVAIALRWSMGATPRPTRLMIGPHELEPVGTESAFWQFALRHALLGQSFLVTRGSHWDVAASVEGDEIRAFGRKFNLSQCLY
;
A
#
# COMPACT_ATOMS: atom_id res chain seq x y z
N MET A 1 11.32 5.65 -17.65
CA MET A 1 10.13 4.84 -17.29
C MET A 1 9.11 5.75 -16.64
N SER A 2 7.85 5.71 -17.09
CA SER A 2 6.85 6.76 -16.84
C SER A 2 6.56 6.95 -15.34
N ASN A 3 6.84 8.14 -14.81
CA ASN A 3 6.54 8.61 -13.43
C ASN A 3 5.02 8.78 -13.17
N LYS A 4 4.19 7.99 -13.83
CA LYS A 4 2.74 8.02 -13.68
C LYS A 4 2.35 7.43 -12.34
N ILE A 5 1.43 8.11 -11.68
CA ILE A 5 0.79 7.61 -10.48
C ILE A 5 -0.27 6.61 -10.91
N ARG A 6 -0.29 5.44 -10.27
CA ARG A 6 -1.26 4.38 -10.56
C ARG A 6 -1.96 3.99 -9.28
N LEU A 7 -3.25 3.72 -9.40
CA LEU A 7 -4.05 3.11 -8.35
C LEU A 7 -4.15 1.60 -8.60
N LEU A 8 -3.71 0.78 -7.65
CA LEU A 8 -3.89 -0.67 -7.71
C LEU A 8 -4.90 -1.10 -6.65
N CYS A 9 -5.95 -1.80 -7.06
CA CYS A 9 -6.86 -2.43 -6.11
C CYS A 9 -6.28 -3.78 -5.68
N VAL A 10 -6.13 -3.98 -4.37
CA VAL A 10 -5.68 -5.24 -3.79
C VAL A 10 -6.85 -5.85 -3.05
N GLN A 11 -7.27 -7.00 -3.55
CA GLN A 11 -8.28 -7.84 -2.92
C GLN A 11 -7.65 -9.19 -2.56
N PRO A 12 -7.70 -9.60 -1.29
CA PRO A 12 -7.17 -10.87 -0.84
C PRO A 12 -8.03 -12.02 -1.38
N SER A 13 -7.38 -13.06 -1.90
CA SER A 13 -8.04 -14.26 -2.43
C SER A 13 -8.54 -15.21 -1.34
N SER A 14 -8.10 -15.04 -0.10
CA SER A 14 -8.46 -15.86 1.05
C SER A 14 -8.53 -15.06 2.34
N LEU A 15 -9.18 -15.63 3.36
CA LEU A 15 -9.27 -15.00 4.68
C LEU A 15 -7.91 -14.85 5.36
N SER A 16 -6.97 -15.79 5.13
CA SER A 16 -5.60 -15.68 5.62
C SER A 16 -4.80 -14.60 4.90
N ALA A 17 -4.99 -14.43 3.59
CA ALA A 17 -4.31 -13.41 2.80
C ALA A 17 -4.64 -11.98 3.28
N ARG A 18 -5.81 -11.76 3.88
CA ARG A 18 -6.19 -10.48 4.51
C ARG A 18 -5.21 -10.03 5.59
N PHE A 19 -4.56 -10.97 6.28
CA PHE A 19 -3.67 -10.68 7.39
C PHE A 19 -2.19 -10.65 6.99
N ALA A 20 -1.87 -10.80 5.69
CA ALA A 20 -0.48 -10.84 5.23
C ALA A 20 0.30 -9.57 5.60
N PHE A 21 -0.28 -8.39 5.38
CA PHE A 21 0.35 -7.12 5.75
C PHE A 21 0.49 -6.96 7.27
N VAL A 22 -0.47 -7.45 8.05
CA VAL A 22 -0.40 -7.42 9.52
C VAL A 22 0.74 -8.30 10.01
N ALA A 23 0.90 -9.51 9.45
CA ALA A 23 2.01 -10.39 9.80
C ALA A 23 3.38 -9.76 9.48
N ILE A 24 3.49 -9.06 8.34
CA ILE A 24 4.70 -8.30 7.98
C ILE A 24 4.95 -7.19 8.99
N ALA A 25 3.92 -6.40 9.32
CA ALA A 25 4.02 -5.30 10.27
C ALA A 25 4.46 -5.79 11.66
N LEU A 26 3.87 -6.89 12.15
CA LEU A 26 4.25 -7.54 13.41
C LEU A 26 5.72 -7.96 13.43
N ARG A 27 6.17 -8.68 12.39
CA ARG A 27 7.56 -9.15 12.30
C ARG A 27 8.56 -7.99 12.25
N TRP A 28 8.19 -6.91 11.57
CA TRP A 28 8.98 -5.69 11.54
C TRP A 28 9.05 -5.04 12.94
N SER A 29 7.91 -4.82 13.60
CA SER A 29 7.87 -4.19 14.93
C SER A 29 8.61 -5.00 16.01
N MET A 30 8.60 -6.33 15.89
CA MET A 30 9.32 -7.22 16.80
C MET A 30 10.83 -7.34 16.49
N GLY A 31 11.32 -6.70 15.42
CA GLY A 31 12.71 -6.83 14.97
C GLY A 31 13.06 -8.21 14.40
N ALA A 32 12.06 -9.08 14.16
CA ALA A 32 12.26 -10.39 13.56
C ALA A 32 12.61 -10.29 12.06
N THR A 33 12.19 -9.21 11.41
CA THR A 33 12.58 -8.87 10.04
C THR A 33 12.97 -7.39 9.95
N PRO A 34 13.93 -7.04 9.09
CA PRO A 34 14.22 -5.63 8.81
C PRO A 34 13.01 -4.95 8.15
N ARG A 35 13.04 -3.61 8.10
CA ARG A 35 12.06 -2.80 7.39
C ARG A 35 11.79 -3.40 5.98
N PRO A 36 10.52 -3.60 5.59
CA PRO A 36 10.21 -4.12 4.26
C PRO A 36 10.78 -3.20 3.17
N THR A 37 11.72 -3.71 2.38
CA THR A 37 12.31 -2.95 1.27
C THR A 37 11.54 -3.18 -0.02
N ARG A 38 11.09 -4.41 -0.27
CA ARG A 38 10.25 -4.75 -1.43
C ARG A 38 9.27 -5.85 -1.06
N LEU A 39 8.04 -5.70 -1.52
CA LEU A 39 6.94 -6.64 -1.30
C LEU A 39 6.36 -7.07 -2.64
N MET A 40 6.17 -8.37 -2.80
CA MET A 40 5.40 -8.95 -3.90
C MET A 40 3.91 -8.80 -3.59
N ILE A 41 3.21 -8.02 -4.39
CA ILE A 41 1.75 -7.87 -4.29
C ILE A 41 1.15 -8.24 -5.64
N GLY A 42 0.64 -9.48 -5.74
CA GLY A 42 0.25 -10.07 -7.01
C GLY A 42 1.45 -10.11 -7.97
N PRO A 43 1.34 -9.60 -9.21
CA PRO A 43 2.45 -9.54 -10.16
C PRO A 43 3.38 -8.32 -9.96
N HIS A 44 3.14 -7.49 -8.94
CA HIS A 44 3.86 -6.23 -8.75
C HIS A 44 4.90 -6.31 -7.64
N GLU A 45 6.14 -5.93 -7.95
CA GLU A 45 7.20 -5.67 -6.97
C GLU A 45 7.12 -4.21 -6.53
N LEU A 46 6.75 -3.98 -5.27
CA LEU A 46 6.53 -2.64 -4.74
C LEU A 46 7.40 -2.37 -3.52
N GLU A 47 8.07 -1.23 -3.53
CA GLU A 47 8.83 -0.69 -2.41
C GLU A 47 7.92 0.19 -1.54
N PRO A 48 7.63 -0.22 -0.29
CA PRO A 48 6.77 0.56 0.60
C PRO A 48 7.51 1.79 1.14
N VAL A 49 7.02 2.96 0.77
CA VAL A 49 7.52 4.26 1.19
C VAL A 49 6.57 4.85 2.24
N GLY A 50 7.11 5.13 3.42
CA GLY A 50 6.38 5.72 4.55
C GLY A 50 6.95 5.28 5.90
N THR A 51 6.23 5.58 6.98
CA THR A 51 6.60 5.20 8.35
C THR A 51 5.99 3.84 8.72
N GLU A 52 6.54 3.23 9.78
CA GLU A 52 6.01 1.99 10.34
C GLU A 52 4.55 2.12 10.78
N SER A 53 4.21 3.24 11.44
CA SER A 53 2.84 3.55 11.84
C SER A 53 1.87 3.62 10.64
N ALA A 54 2.29 4.19 9.52
CA ALA A 54 1.45 4.27 8.32
C ALA A 54 1.26 2.88 7.69
N PHE A 55 2.32 2.06 7.66
CA PHE A 55 2.22 0.68 7.22
C PHE A 55 1.24 -0.13 8.10
N TRP A 56 1.29 0.05 9.42
CA TRP A 56 0.36 -0.56 10.35
C TRP A 56 -1.10 -0.14 10.12
N GLN A 57 -1.34 1.17 9.95
CA GLN A 57 -2.67 1.68 9.64
C GLN A 57 -3.22 1.08 8.35
N PHE A 58 -2.39 1.01 7.30
CA PHE A 58 -2.75 0.34 6.05
C PHE A 58 -3.07 -1.14 6.28
N ALA A 59 -2.19 -1.87 6.97
CA ALA A 59 -2.34 -3.31 7.22
C ALA A 59 -3.63 -3.63 7.98
N LEU A 60 -3.95 -2.87 9.03
CA LEU A 60 -5.17 -3.04 9.82
C LEU A 60 -6.41 -2.71 8.99
N ARG A 61 -6.39 -1.60 8.23
CA ARG A 61 -7.50 -1.24 7.34
C ARG A 61 -7.74 -2.33 6.29
N HIS A 62 -6.69 -2.85 5.66
CA HIS A 62 -6.80 -3.94 4.69
C HIS A 62 -7.37 -5.21 5.33
N ALA A 63 -6.88 -5.58 6.51
CA ALA A 63 -7.37 -6.74 7.25
C ALA A 63 -8.87 -6.61 7.58
N LEU A 64 -9.32 -5.43 8.02
CA LEU A 64 -10.72 -5.16 8.39
C LEU A 64 -11.66 -5.10 7.18
N LEU A 65 -11.29 -4.34 6.14
CA LEU A 65 -12.15 -4.10 4.96
C LEU A 65 -12.10 -5.23 3.94
N GLY A 66 -11.05 -6.05 3.95
CA GLY A 66 -10.86 -7.11 2.94
C GLY A 66 -10.62 -6.59 1.53
N GLN A 67 -10.26 -5.31 1.38
CA GLN A 67 -9.82 -4.68 0.15
C GLN A 67 -9.11 -3.37 0.48
N SER A 68 -8.16 -2.95 -0.37
CA SER A 68 -7.46 -1.68 -0.21
C SER A 68 -6.91 -1.18 -1.54
N PHE A 69 -6.70 0.12 -1.64
CA PHE A 69 -5.99 0.72 -2.77
C PHE A 69 -4.52 0.97 -2.43
N LEU A 70 -3.62 0.62 -3.34
CA LEU A 70 -2.22 1.03 -3.31
C LEU A 70 -2.04 2.17 -4.29
N VAL A 71 -1.47 3.28 -3.81
CA VAL A 71 -1.06 4.38 -4.69
C VAL A 71 0.42 4.21 -4.98
N THR A 72 0.74 4.01 -6.25
CA THR A 72 2.10 3.69 -6.70
C THR A 72 2.62 4.73 -7.66
N ARG A 73 3.94 4.93 -7.67
CA ARG A 73 4.65 5.77 -8.64
C ARG A 73 5.95 5.05 -9.04
N GLY A 74 5.92 4.40 -10.19
CA GLY A 74 6.97 3.45 -10.58
C GLY A 74 6.91 2.19 -9.71
N SER A 75 8.03 1.81 -9.09
CA SER A 75 8.10 0.71 -8.12
C SER A 75 7.77 1.15 -6.69
N HIS A 76 7.62 2.44 -6.42
CA HIS A 76 7.32 2.92 -5.07
C HIS A 76 5.83 2.86 -4.80
N TRP A 77 5.47 2.37 -3.62
CA TRP A 77 4.12 2.38 -3.09
C TRP A 77 4.09 3.29 -1.85
N ASP A 78 3.24 4.32 -1.88
CA ASP A 78 3.03 5.16 -0.69
C ASP A 78 2.03 4.48 0.26
N VAL A 79 2.52 4.07 1.42
CA VAL A 79 1.71 3.37 2.44
C VAL A 79 0.84 4.31 3.25
N ALA A 80 1.18 5.61 3.27
CA ALA A 80 0.40 6.66 3.92
C ALA A 80 -0.66 7.26 2.97
N ALA A 81 -0.75 6.74 1.75
CA ALA A 81 -1.68 7.26 0.77
C ALA A 81 -3.14 7.09 1.23
N SER A 82 -3.94 8.11 0.94
CA SER A 82 -5.38 8.10 1.20
C SER A 82 -6.14 8.42 -0.08
N VAL A 83 -7.31 7.81 -0.21
CA VAL A 83 -8.26 8.05 -1.30
C VAL A 83 -9.58 8.43 -0.65
N GLU A 84 -10.06 9.64 -0.92
CA GLU A 84 -11.28 10.20 -0.36
C GLU A 84 -12.09 10.85 -1.50
N GLY A 85 -13.17 10.18 -1.91
CA GLY A 85 -13.95 10.59 -3.08
C GLY A 85 -13.09 10.60 -4.35
N ASP A 86 -12.98 11.76 -4.99
CA ASP A 86 -12.14 11.98 -6.18
C ASP A 86 -10.72 12.48 -5.82
N GLU A 87 -10.41 12.69 -4.54
CA GLU A 87 -9.09 13.19 -4.10
C GLU A 87 -8.19 12.04 -3.65
N ILE A 88 -6.99 11.94 -4.25
CA ILE A 88 -5.92 11.04 -3.82
C ILE A 88 -4.81 11.87 -3.18
N ARG A 89 -4.45 11.54 -1.95
CA ARG A 89 -3.28 12.09 -1.25
C ARG A 89 -2.19 11.04 -1.23
N ALA A 90 -1.08 11.30 -1.92
CA ALA A 90 0.06 10.41 -1.96
C ALA A 90 1.35 11.18 -2.29
N PHE A 91 2.50 10.68 -1.87
CA PHE A 91 3.83 11.25 -2.10
C PHE A 91 3.91 12.74 -1.73
N GLY A 92 3.21 13.15 -0.66
CA GLY A 92 3.14 14.53 -0.19
C GLY A 92 2.35 15.48 -1.12
N ARG A 93 1.57 14.95 -2.05
CA ARG A 93 0.81 15.71 -3.04
C ARG A 93 -0.65 15.25 -3.09
N LYS A 94 -1.49 16.11 -3.65
CA LYS A 94 -2.90 15.85 -3.93
C LYS A 94 -3.10 15.67 -5.43
N PHE A 95 -3.91 14.70 -5.83
CA PHE A 95 -4.25 14.38 -7.20
C PHE A 95 -5.75 14.14 -7.31
N ASN A 96 -6.34 14.42 -8.48
CA ASN A 96 -7.69 13.94 -8.77
C ASN A 96 -7.61 12.49 -9.26
N LEU A 97 -8.63 11.67 -8.97
CA LEU A 97 -8.69 10.25 -9.38
C LEU A 97 -8.52 10.12 -10.89
N SER A 98 -9.12 11.06 -11.65
CA SER A 98 -8.99 11.18 -13.11
C SER A 98 -7.54 11.23 -13.62
N GLN A 99 -6.60 11.72 -12.80
CA GLN A 99 -5.18 11.82 -13.14
C GLN A 99 -4.37 10.56 -12.77
N CYS A 100 -4.96 9.67 -11.97
CA CYS A 100 -4.34 8.43 -11.49
C CYS A 100 -4.90 7.17 -12.17
N LEU A 101 -5.78 7.36 -13.16
CA LEU A 101 -6.32 6.28 -13.98
C LEU A 101 -5.23 5.64 -14.85
N TYR A 102 -5.25 4.31 -14.85
CA TYR A 102 -4.50 3.46 -15.76
C TYR A 102 -5.46 2.94 -16.84
#